data_AF-A0A0B1TAK2-F1
#
_entry.id   AF-A0A0B1TAK2-F1
#
_cell.length_a   1.000
_cell.length_b   1.000
_cell.length_c   1.000
_cell.angle_alpha   90.00
_cell.angle_beta   90.00
_cell.angle_gamma   90.00
#
_symmetry.space_group_name_H-M   'P 1'
#
loop_
_entity.id
_entity.type
_entity.pdbx_description
1 polymer ?
#
loop_
_entity_poly.entity_id
_entity_poly.type
_entity_poly.pdbx_seq_one_letter_code
_entity_poly.pdbx_strand_id
1 'polypeptide(L)' 'MWALSQSPWLSQFCMKMQYKCKLKDLVNHRLYKLRKKLDLFLNRLFPNKWIPLYSMVTFTRTPYHQIVEERKRQDRLTNV' A
#
# COMPACT_ATOMS: atom_id res chain seq x y z
N MET A 1 9.19 10.37 -31.00
CA MET A 1 8.22 9.58 -30.21
C MET A 1 8.88 8.56 -29.25
N TRP A 2 10.14 8.73 -28.82
CA TRP A 2 10.81 7.83 -27.85
C TRP A 2 11.03 8.43 -26.44
N ALA A 3 10.72 9.71 -26.23
CA ALA A 3 10.98 10.41 -24.96
C ALA A 3 10.07 9.98 -23.79
N LEU A 4 8.96 9.28 -24.05
CA LEU A 4 8.02 8.82 -23.02
C LEU A 4 8.42 7.47 -22.41
N SER A 5 9.34 6.71 -23.00
CA SER A 5 9.73 5.39 -22.46
C SER A 5 10.70 5.48 -21.27
N GLN A 6 11.29 6.64 -21.00
CA GLN A 6 12.32 6.84 -19.96
C GLN A 6 11.88 7.77 -18.84
N SER A 7 10.62 8.23 -18.83
CA SER A 7 10.11 9.09 -17.76
C SER A 7 9.93 8.25 -16.48
N PRO A 8 10.66 8.54 -15.38
CA PRO A 8 10.59 7.76 -14.13
C PRO A 8 9.17 7.66 -13.55
N TRP A 9 8.33 8.63 -13.88
CA TRP A 9 6.93 8.74 -13.49
C TRP A 9 6.04 7.64 -14.05
N LEU A 10 6.25 7.21 -15.30
CA LEU A 10 5.45 6.16 -15.93
C LEU A 10 5.76 4.79 -15.33
N SER A 11 7.04 4.53 -15.04
CA SER A 11 7.48 3.31 -14.34
C SER A 11 6.87 3.22 -12.94
N GLN A 12 6.92 4.32 -12.17
CA GLN A 12 6.32 4.34 -10.83
C GLN A 12 4.79 4.17 -10.84
N PHE A 13 4.10 4.77 -11.80
CA PHE A 13 2.65 4.58 -11.93
C PHE A 13 2.29 3.12 -12.23
N CYS A 14 3.01 2.48 -13.17
CA CYS A 14 2.80 1.09 -13.52
C CYS A 14 3.05 0.15 -12.32
N MET A 15 4.17 0.33 -11.62
CA MET A 15 4.49 -0.44 -10.41
C MET A 15 3.43 -0.27 -9.31
N LYS A 16 2.97 0.97 -9.11
CA LYS A 16 1.92 1.28 -8.13
C LYS A 16 0.58 0.64 -8.49
N MET A 17 0.23 0.61 -9.77
CA MET A 17 -0.97 -0.06 -10.27
C MET A 17 -0.90 -1.58 -10.07
N GLN A 18 0.23 -2.19 -10.43
CA GLN A 18 0.43 -3.63 -10.24
C GLN A 18 0.38 -4.02 -8.75
N TYR A 19 0.95 -3.18 -7.88
CA TYR A 19 0.87 -3.35 -6.44
C TYR A 19 -0.56 -3.27 -5.90
N LYS A 20 -1.39 -2.36 -6.44
CA LYS A 20 -2.82 -2.26 -6.09
C LYS A 20 -3.58 -3.56 -6.43
N CYS A 21 -3.33 -4.15 -7.60
CA CYS A 21 -3.92 -5.45 -7.96
C CYS A 21 -3.47 -6.55 -6.99
N LYS A 22 -2.16 -6.64 -6.69
CA LYS A 22 -1.63 -7.60 -5.72
C LYS A 22 -2.28 -7.47 -4.34
N LEU A 23 -2.50 -6.24 -3.86
CA LEU A 23 -3.22 -5.98 -2.61
C LEU A 23 -4.69 -6.43 -2.65
N LYS A 24 -5.37 -6.33 -3.80
CA LYS A 24 -6.74 -6.82 -3.96
C LYS A 24 -6.81 -8.34 -3.85
N ASP A 25 -5.87 -9.07 -4.44
CA ASP A 25 -5.80 -10.54 -4.30
C ASP A 25 -5.57 -10.95 -2.84
N LEU A 26 -4.69 -10.24 -2.13
CA LEU A 26 -4.42 -10.47 -0.70
C LEU A 26 -5.65 -10.26 0.19
N VAL A 27 -6.59 -9.38 -0.19
CA VAL A 27 -7.83 -9.09 0.56
C VAL A 27 -8.74 -10.31 0.67
N ASN A 28 -8.65 -11.27 -0.26
CA ASN A 28 -9.49 -12.47 -0.22
C ASN A 28 -9.08 -13.48 0.86
N HIS A 29 -7.87 -13.40 1.41
CA HIS A 29 -7.44 -14.27 2.50
C HIS A 29 -8.11 -13.92 3.83
N ARG A 30 -8.58 -14.93 4.57
CA ARG A 30 -9.26 -14.75 5.88
C ARG A 30 -8.39 -14.07 6.93
N LEU A 31 -7.09 -14.39 6.96
CA LEU A 31 -6.10 -13.74 7.83
C LEU A 31 -5.98 -12.24 7.54
N TYR A 32 -6.08 -11.84 6.28
CA TYR A 32 -6.01 -10.44 5.87
C TYR A 32 -7.21 -9.64 6.37
N LYS A 33 -8.40 -10.23 6.39
CA LYS A 33 -9.62 -9.59 6.93
C LYS A 33 -9.50 -9.35 8.44
N LEU A 34 -8.85 -10.25 9.18
CA LEU A 34 -8.64 -10.10 10.62
C LEU A 34 -7.64 -8.97 10.92
N ARG A 35 -6.50 -8.96 10.22
CA ARG A 35 -5.54 -7.84 10.22
C ARG A 35 -6.23 -6.51 9.92
N LYS A 36 -7.04 -6.46 8.85
CA LYS A 36 -7.72 -5.24 8.42
C LYS A 36 -8.71 -4.70 9.46
N LYS A 37 -9.36 -5.57 10.25
CA LYS A 37 -10.20 -5.13 11.37
C LYS A 37 -9.38 -4.52 12.50
N LEU A 38 -8.22 -5.09 12.82
CA LEU A 38 -7.28 -4.52 13.78
C LEU A 38 -6.74 -3.18 13.29
N ASP A 39 -6.31 -3.10 12.04
CA ASP A 39 -5.87 -1.85 11.40
C ASP A 39 -6.97 -0.78 11.42
N LEU A 40 -8.22 -1.15 11.15
CA LEU A 40 -9.34 -0.21 11.17
C LEU A 40 -9.62 0.30 12.60
N PHE A 41 -9.48 -0.57 13.59
CA PHE A 41 -9.62 -0.20 15.01
C PHE A 41 -8.49 0.74 15.45
N LEU A 42 -7.24 0.44 15.08
CA LEU A 42 -6.07 1.29 15.30
C LEU A 42 -6.19 2.64 14.58
N ASN A 43 -6.65 2.66 13.33
CA ASN A 43 -6.87 3.88 12.56
C ASN A 43 -8.00 4.73 13.17
N ARG A 44 -9.03 4.10 13.77
CA ARG A 44 -10.09 4.82 14.48
C ARG A 44 -9.59 5.47 15.77
N LEU A 45 -8.62 4.85 16.44
CA LEU A 45 -7.97 5.40 17.64
C LEU A 45 -6.91 6.45 17.31
N PHE A 46 -6.15 6.26 16.22
CA PHE A 46 -5.05 7.13 15.81
C PHE A 46 -5.04 7.38 14.29
N PRO A 47 -5.96 8.22 13.79
CA PRO A 47 -6.11 8.46 12.34
C PRO A 47 -4.88 9.11 11.69
N ASN A 48 -4.07 9.81 12.49
CA ASN A 48 -2.90 10.52 12.00
C ASN A 48 -1.62 9.65 11.96
N LYS A 49 -1.61 8.49 12.64
CA LYS A 49 -0.42 7.62 12.74
C LYS A 49 -0.54 6.33 11.93
N TRP A 50 -1.74 5.86 11.62
CA TRP A 50 -1.94 4.55 10.98
C TRP A 50 -2.75 4.64 9.69
N ILE A 51 -2.07 4.96 8.59
CA ILE A 51 -2.70 5.04 7.27
C ILE A 51 -2.69 3.65 6.63
N PRO A 52 -3.85 3.11 6.19
CA PRO A 52 -3.87 1.83 5.51
C PRO A 52 -3.15 1.89 4.16
N LEU A 53 -2.33 0.88 3.86
CA LEU A 53 -1.57 0.75 2.60
C LEU A 53 -2.43 1.00 1.35
N TYR A 54 -3.64 0.48 1.33
CA TYR A 54 -4.58 0.67 0.21
C TYR A 54 -4.91 2.15 -0.05
N SER A 55 -5.06 2.93 1.02
CA SER A 55 -5.34 4.36 0.93
C SER A 55 -4.12 5.12 0.40
N MET A 56 -2.91 4.77 0.86
CA MET A 56 -1.65 5.32 0.36
C MET A 56 -1.43 5.07 -1.14
N VAL A 57 -1.81 3.87 -1.60
CA VAL A 57 -1.66 3.46 -3.00
C VAL A 57 -2.71 4.12 -3.90
N THR A 58 -3.92 4.43 -3.38
CA THR A 58 -5.04 4.88 -4.21
C THR A 58 -5.22 6.39 -4.22
N PHE A 59 -5.02 7.07 -3.09
CA PHE A 59 -5.40 8.47 -2.93
C PHE A 59 -4.21 9.44 -2.92
N THR A 60 -3.01 8.96 -2.61
CA THR A 60 -1.83 9.82 -2.44
C THR A 60 -0.85 9.70 -3.60
N ARG A 61 -0.05 10.75 -3.85
CA ARG A 61 1.07 10.74 -4.82
C ARG A 61 2.36 10.15 -4.27
N THR A 62 2.28 9.36 -3.20
CA THR A 62 3.44 8.72 -2.55
C THR A 62 4.20 7.84 -3.55
N PRO A 63 5.53 7.98 -3.65
CA PRO A 63 6.37 7.17 -4.52
C PRO A 63 6.41 5.71 -4.06
N TYR A 64 6.73 4.79 -4.97
CA TYR A 64 6.65 3.35 -4.72
C TYR A 64 7.56 2.88 -3.58
N HIS A 65 8.77 3.43 -3.46
CA HIS A 65 9.73 3.04 -2.41
C HIS A 65 9.18 3.27 -0.99
N GLN A 66 8.55 4.43 -0.75
CA GLN A 66 7.92 4.74 0.54
C GLN A 66 6.77 3.77 0.86
N ILE A 67 5.98 3.37 -0.14
CA ILE A 67 4.90 2.38 0.05
C ILE A 67 5.48 1.03 0.49
N VAL A 68 6.62 0.61 -0.09
CA VAL A 68 7.30 -0.64 0.28
C VAL A 68 7.88 -0.57 1.69
N GLU A 69 8.46 0.57 2.09
CA GLU A 69 8.99 0.78 3.44
C GLU A 69 7.89 0.74 4.51
N GLU A 70 6.79 1.44 4.28
CA GLU A 70 5.63 1.40 5.18
C GLU A 70 5.02 0.00 5.25
N ARG A 71 4.98 -0.73 4.12
CA ARG A 71 4.57 -2.15 4.13
C ARG A 71 5.46 -2.97 5.04
N LYS A 72 6.79 -2.86 4.90
CA LYS A 72 7.76 -3.57 5.74
C LYS A 72 7.58 -3.21 7.22
N ARG A 73 7.30 -1.95 7.53
CA ARG A 73 7.02 -1.50 8.89
C ARG A 73 5.76 -2.17 9.45
N GLN A 74 4.67 -2.21 8.69
CA GLN A 74 3.41 -2.85 9.10
C GLN A 74 3.55 -4.36 9.25
N ASP A 75 4.27 -5.02 8.33
CA ASP A 75 4.54 -6.46 8.40
C ASP A 75 5.40 -6.82 9.62
N ARG A 76 6.43 -6.01 9.95
CA ARG A 76 7.22 -6.20 11.19
C ARG A 76 6.38 -6.10 12.47
N LEU A 77 5.44 -5.15 12.51
CA LEU A 77 4.58 -4.96 13.68
C LEU A 77 3.55 -6.08 13.84
N THR A 78 3.21 -6.73 12.73
CA THR A 78 2.12 -7.71 12.72
C THR A 78 2.61 -9.16 12.74
N ASN A 79 3.93 -9.42 12.69
CA ASN A 79 4.61 -10.72 12.89
C ASN A 79 3.78 -11.96 12.47
N VAL A 80 3.25 -11.92 11.24
CA VAL A 80 2.55 -12.99 10.53
C VAL A 80 2.93 -12.89 9.07
#